data_AF-A0A7V9JLD9-F1
#
_entry.id   AF-A0A7V9JLD9-F1
#
_cell.length_a   1.000
_cell.length_b   1.000
_cell.length_c   1.000
_cell.angle_alpha   90.00
_cell.angle_beta   90.00
_cell.angle_gamma   90.00
#
_symmetry.space_group_name_H-M   'P 1'
#
loop_
_entity.id
_entity.type
_entity.pdbx_description
1 polymer ?
#
loop_
_entity_poly.entity_id
_entity_poly.type
_entity_poly.pdbx_seq_one_letter_code
_entity_poly.pdbx_strand_id
1 'polypeptide(L)'
;MRQLLPVAADPVDPAVVYADLPVAQGRPSVRLNMIASLDGAATVDGLSGGLGGPADHRVFAALRELADVVLVAAGTVRAEG
;
A
#
# COMPACT_ATOMS: atom_id res chain seq x y z
N MET A 1 4.08 -12.86 -6.82
CA MET A 1 4.03 -12.79 -5.33
C MET A 1 2.93 -13.72 -4.87
N ARG A 2 2.92 -14.11 -3.60
CA ARG A 2 1.89 -15.00 -3.03
C ARG A 2 1.11 -14.31 -1.93
N GLN A 3 -0.18 -14.61 -1.86
CA GLN A 3 -1.05 -14.24 -0.75
C GLN A 3 -0.93 -15.30 0.34
N LEU A 4 -0.83 -14.86 1.60
CA LEU A 4 -0.81 -15.76 2.75
C LEU A 4 -2.18 -15.85 3.44
N LEU A 5 -2.92 -14.74 3.46
CA LEU A 5 -4.21 -14.57 4.13
C LEU A 5 -5.13 -13.69 3.27
N PRO A 6 -6.46 -13.75 3.44
CA PRO A 6 -7.19 -14.73 4.26
C PRO A 6 -7.23 -16.13 3.63
N VAL A 7 -6.97 -16.23 2.33
CA VAL A 7 -6.85 -17.49 1.57
C VAL A 7 -5.49 -17.50 0.90
N ALA A 8 -4.70 -18.56 1.09
CA ALA A 8 -3.40 -18.68 0.46
C ALA A 8 -3.55 -18.84 -1.07
N ALA A 9 -2.79 -18.07 -1.85
CA ALA A 9 -2.80 -18.11 -3.31
C ALA A 9 -1.43 -17.79 -3.89
N ASP A 10 -1.00 -18.52 -4.93
CA ASP A 10 0.25 -18.29 -5.66
C ASP A 10 0.10 -18.76 -7.12
N PRO A 11 0.18 -17.87 -8.12
CA PRO A 11 0.41 -16.43 -8.01
C PRO A 11 -0.83 -15.67 -7.52
N VAL A 12 -0.62 -14.43 -7.05
CA VAL A 12 -1.70 -13.48 -6.78
C VAL A 12 -1.44 -12.14 -7.48
N ASP A 13 -2.52 -11.52 -7.96
CA ASP A 13 -2.55 -10.15 -8.45
C ASP A 13 -3.12 -9.20 -7.37
N PRO A 14 -2.32 -8.25 -6.84
CA PRO A 14 -2.79 -7.27 -5.86
C PRO A 14 -3.98 -6.43 -6.33
N ALA A 15 -4.08 -6.12 -7.62
CA ALA A 15 -5.18 -5.30 -8.14
C ALA A 15 -6.53 -6.02 -7.96
N VAL A 16 -6.54 -7.34 -8.11
CA VAL A 16 -7.73 -8.17 -7.88
C VAL A 16 -8.06 -8.26 -6.38
N VAL A 17 -7.05 -8.50 -5.54
CA VAL A 17 -7.24 -8.64 -4.08
C VAL A 17 -7.81 -7.36 -3.46
N TYR A 18 -7.30 -6.22 -3.92
CA TYR A 18 -7.72 -4.91 -3.44
C TYR A 18 -8.74 -4.24 -4.37
N ALA A 19 -9.43 -4.96 -5.26
CA ALA A 19 -10.41 -4.32 -6.15
C ALA A 19 -11.58 -3.73 -5.35
N ASP A 20 -12.04 -4.44 -4.32
CA ASP A 20 -13.23 -4.07 -3.58
C ASP A 20 -12.95 -2.95 -2.55
N LEU A 21 -13.70 -1.85 -2.64
CA LEU A 21 -13.81 -0.82 -1.62
C LEU A 21 -15.29 -0.67 -1.27
N PRO A 22 -15.70 -0.94 -0.02
CA PRO A 22 -17.07 -0.68 0.37
C PRO A 22 -17.35 0.82 0.29
N VAL A 23 -18.41 1.19 -0.43
CA VAL A 23 -18.87 2.57 -0.53
C VAL A 23 -19.77 2.87 0.67
N ALA A 24 -19.37 3.82 1.52
CA ALA A 24 -20.18 4.25 2.65
C ALA A 24 -21.12 5.37 2.21
N GLN A 25 -22.39 5.05 1.94
CA GLN A 25 -23.52 5.99 1.87
C GLN A 25 -23.21 7.36 1.22
N GLY A 26 -22.75 7.34 -0.04
CA GLY A 26 -22.48 8.56 -0.81
C GLY A 26 -21.21 9.33 -0.42
N ARG A 27 -20.34 8.76 0.41
CA ARG A 27 -19.01 9.31 0.75
C ARG A 27 -17.89 8.58 0.00
N PRO A 28 -16.78 9.26 -0.32
CA PRO A 28 -15.59 8.59 -0.84
C PRO A 28 -15.05 7.56 0.15
N SER A 29 -14.62 6.43 -0.38
CA SER A 29 -13.91 5.42 0.42
C SER A 29 -12.42 5.79 0.50
N VAL A 30 -11.81 5.56 1.67
CA VAL A 30 -10.40 5.89 1.92
C VAL A 30 -9.65 4.62 2.29
N ARG A 31 -8.54 4.37 1.59
CA ARG A 31 -7.55 3.36 1.98
C ARG A 31 -6.33 4.05 2.58
N LEU A 32 -5.78 3.46 3.63
CA LEU A 32 -4.48 3.84 4.18
C LEU A 32 -3.48 2.73 3.82
N ASN A 33 -2.39 3.10 3.15
CA ASN A 33 -1.30 2.19 2.82
C ASN A 33 -0.04 2.68 3.54
N MET A 34 0.56 1.82 4.37
CA MET A 34 1.71 2.12 5.19
C MET A 34 2.63 0.90 5.24
N ILE A 35 3.92 1.14 5.42
CA ILE A 35 4.91 0.11 5.74
C ILE A 35 5.42 0.33 7.16
N ALA A 36 5.76 -0.77 7.84
CA ALA A 36 6.37 -0.72 9.16
C ALA A 36 7.38 -1.86 9.32
N SER A 37 8.45 -1.61 10.07
CA SER A 37 9.34 -2.65 10.59
C SER A 37 8.63 -3.51 11.65
N LEU A 38 9.30 -4.58 12.08
CA LEU A 38 8.77 -5.48 13.11
C LEU A 38 8.50 -4.79 14.44
N ASP A 39 9.29 -3.78 14.79
CA ASP A 39 9.14 -2.95 15.99
C ASP A 39 8.26 -1.71 15.77
N GLY A 40 7.67 -1.55 14.57
CA GLY A 40 6.69 -0.51 14.27
C GLY A 40 7.27 0.81 13.73
N ALA A 41 8.57 0.87 13.42
CA ALA A 41 9.16 2.03 12.78
C ALA A 41 8.70 2.14 11.31
N ALA A 42 8.39 3.36 10.88
CA ALA A 42 7.95 3.64 9.50
C ALA A 42 9.12 3.91 8.53
N THR A 43 10.35 4.04 9.04
CA THR A 43 11.53 4.39 8.25
C THR A 43 12.78 3.69 8.77
N VAL A 44 13.72 3.42 7.86
CA VAL A 44 15.13 3.09 8.14
C VAL A 44 15.98 4.20 7.53
N ASP A 45 16.92 4.74 8.30
CA ASP A 45 17.74 5.89 7.88
C ASP A 45 16.92 7.10 7.40
N GLY A 46 15.72 7.30 7.98
CA GLY A 46 14.83 8.40 7.66
C GLY A 46 13.97 8.21 6.40
N LEU A 47 14.12 7.09 5.68
CA LEU A 47 13.36 6.77 4.48
C LEU A 47 12.58 5.45 4.64
N SER A 48 11.46 5.34 3.94
CA SER A 48 10.61 4.14 3.92
C SER A 48 11.14 3.07 2.96
N GLY A 49 11.89 3.46 1.93
CA GLY A 49 12.38 2.55 0.88
C GLY A 49 13.19 1.37 1.40
N GLY A 50 13.94 1.55 2.50
CA GLY A 50 14.74 0.48 3.12
C GLY A 50 13.92 -0.62 3.82
N LEU A 51 12.62 -0.40 4.06
CA LEU A 51 11.71 -1.40 4.62
C LEU A 51 11.01 -2.22 3.52
N GLY A 52 10.90 -1.65 2.32
CA GLY A 52 10.15 -2.22 1.21
C GLY A 52 10.89 -3.32 0.46
N GLY A 53 10.16 -4.00 -0.42
CA GLY A 53 10.73 -5.00 -1.33
C GLY A 53 9.85 -5.21 -2.56
N PRO A 54 10.22 -6.13 -3.47
CA PRO A 54 9.51 -6.29 -4.74
C PRO A 54 8.02 -6.64 -4.64
N ALA A 55 7.58 -7.26 -3.53
CA ALA A 55 6.15 -7.51 -3.30
C ALA A 55 5.42 -6.26 -2.81
N ASP A 56 6.04 -5.50 -1.89
CA ASP A 56 5.51 -4.23 -1.38
C ASP A 56 5.32 -3.22 -2.52
N HIS A 57 6.31 -3.05 -3.39
CA HIS A 57 6.21 -2.16 -4.55
C HIS A 57 5.07 -2.53 -5.52
N ARG A 58 4.78 -3.83 -5.69
CA ARG A 58 3.64 -4.28 -6.52
C ARG A 58 2.31 -3.92 -5.89
N VAL A 59 2.17 -4.07 -4.57
CA VAL A 59 0.97 -3.64 -3.84
C VAL A 59 0.84 -2.11 -3.89
N PHE A 60 1.93 -1.38 -3.65
CA PHE A 60 1.97 0.08 -3.71
C PHE A 60 1.51 0.61 -5.08
N ALA A 61 1.98 0.00 -6.17
CA ALA A 61 1.58 0.37 -7.53
C ALA A 61 0.08 0.08 -7.77
N ALA A 62 -0.38 -1.14 -7.45
CA ALA A 62 -1.77 -1.54 -7.66
C ALA A 62 -2.75 -0.66 -6.87
N LEU A 63 -2.42 -0.30 -5.62
CA LEU A 63 -3.29 0.57 -4.82
C LEU A 63 -3.40 2.00 -5.39
N ARG A 64 -2.34 2.50 -6.05
CA ARG A 64 -2.38 3.81 -6.72
C ARG A 64 -3.14 3.76 -8.04
N GLU A 65 -3.04 2.64 -8.77
CA GLU A 65 -3.81 2.41 -10.00
C GLU A 65 -5.32 2.36 -9.73
N LEU A 66 -5.72 1.76 -8.60
CA LEU A 66 -7.12 1.66 -8.18
C LEU A 66 -7.67 2.92 -7.52
N ALA A 67 -6.85 3.94 -7.27
CA ALA A 67 -7.27 5.15 -6.56
C ALA A 67 -7.63 6.27 -7.55
N ASP A 68 -8.80 6.88 -7.36
CA ASP A 68 -9.17 8.10 -8.09
C ASP A 68 -8.27 9.29 -7.71
N VAL A 69 -7.86 9.33 -6.44
CA VAL A 69 -7.03 10.40 -5.86
C VAL A 69 -6.05 9.79 -4.87
N VAL A 70 -4.79 10.22 -4.95
CA VAL A 70 -3.73 9.88 -3.98
C VAL A 70 -3.44 11.09 -3.11
N LEU A 71 -3.68 10.96 -1.80
CA LEU A 71 -3.24 11.92 -0.79
C LEU A 71 -1.90 11.47 -0.20
N VAL A 72 -0.91 12.37 -0.17
CA VAL A 72 0.42 12.10 0.40
C VAL A 72 0.88 13.28 1.24
N ALA A 73 1.56 12.99 2.35
CA ALA A 73 2.14 14.02 3.20
C ALA A 73 3.29 14.73 2.49
N ALA A 74 3.32 16.07 2.54
CA ALA A 74 4.36 16.86 1.89
C ALA A 74 5.77 16.55 2.41
N GLY A 75 5.90 16.12 3.67
CA GLY A 75 7.18 15.67 4.24
C GLY A 75 7.74 14.44 3.52
N THR A 76 6.88 13.45 3.28
CA THR A 76 7.24 12.24 2.52
C THR A 76 7.64 12.59 1.09
N VAL A 77 6.87 13.43 0.40
CA VAL A 77 7.21 13.86 -0.97
C VAL A 77 8.58 14.53 -1.04
N ARG A 78 8.96 15.33 -0.03
CA ARG A 78 10.28 15.98 -0.02
C ARG A 78 11.43 15.01 0.28
N ALA A 79 11.17 13.97 1.08
CA ALA A 79 12.19 13.01 1.46
C ALA A 79 12.39 11.90 0.41
N GLU A 80 11.32 11.53 -0.30
CA GLU A 80 11.25 10.35 -1.19
C GLU A 80 11.06 10.71 -2.67
N GLY A 81 10.83 11.99 -3.01
CA GLY A 81 10.55 12.47 -4.36
C GLY A 81 11.78 12.71 -5.22
#